data_AF-A0A9D9GX11-F1
#
_entry.id   AF-A0A9D9GX11-F1
#
_cell.length_a   1.000
_cell.length_b   1.000
_cell.length_c   1.000
_cell.angle_alpha   90.00
_cell.angle_beta   90.00
_cell.angle_gamma   90.00
#
_symmetry.space_group_name_H-M   'P 1'
#
loop_
_entity.id
_entity.type
_entity.pdbx_description
1 polymer ?
#
loop_
_entity_poly.entity_id
_entity_poly.type
_entity_poly.pdbx_seq_one_letter_code
_entity_poly.pdbx_strand_id
1 'polypeptide(L)'
;MLGKVNFGSLYSAAVNQAQQNQQAQQNQQKQDLIRRNYNEIYSHEMAHKAAGGPLAGNIVIERNDEGIPVSGHVAIKMPSIDPENPQKAIDDANIVIMAALAPSDPSDQDYKVAAQARTIKSQAQGMLHGDKGKKLNIMA
;
A
#
# COMPACT_ATOMS: atom_id res chain seq x y z
N MET A 1 -29.99 -30.70 57.36
CA MET A 1 -28.96 -31.36 56.54
C MET A 1 -28.07 -30.27 55.94
N LEU A 2 -26.83 -30.14 56.42
CA LEU A 2 -25.84 -29.22 55.83
C LEU A 2 -25.20 -29.91 54.63
N GLY A 3 -25.46 -29.42 53.42
CA GLY A 3 -24.88 -29.96 52.19
C GLY A 3 -23.36 -29.81 52.20
N LYS A 4 -22.63 -30.89 51.97
CA LYS A 4 -21.17 -30.85 51.85
C LYS A 4 -20.81 -30.01 50.61
N VAL A 5 -20.24 -28.83 50.83
CA VAL A 5 -19.74 -27.98 49.74
C VAL A 5 -18.50 -28.66 49.16
N ASN A 6 -18.54 -29.02 47.88
CA ASN A 6 -17.37 -29.60 47.21
C ASN A 6 -16.43 -28.48 46.76
N PHE A 7 -15.52 -28.10 47.66
CA PHE A 7 -14.55 -27.03 47.43
C PHE A 7 -13.72 -27.25 46.15
N GLY A 8 -13.35 -28.49 45.81
CA GLY A 8 -12.57 -28.79 44.59
C GLY A 8 -13.29 -28.45 43.28
N SER A 9 -14.62 -28.50 43.25
CA SER A 9 -15.41 -28.13 42.06
C SER A 9 -15.44 -26.60 41.84
N LEU A 10 -15.54 -25.84 42.93
CA LEU A 10 -15.56 -24.37 42.90
C LEU A 10 -14.21 -23.79 42.45
N TYR A 11 -13.09 -24.38 42.91
CA TYR A 11 -11.76 -23.99 42.43
C TYR A 11 -11.57 -24.24 40.94
N SER A 12 -11.96 -25.42 40.43
CA SER A 12 -11.86 -25.74 39.00
C SER A 12 -12.72 -24.81 38.13
N ALA A 13 -13.93 -24.46 38.58
CA ALA A 13 -14.79 -23.51 37.88
C ALA A 13 -14.17 -22.10 37.81
N ALA A 14 -13.59 -21.61 38.91
CA ALA A 14 -12.93 -20.31 38.95
C ALA A 14 -11.69 -20.24 38.04
N VAL A 15 -10.88 -21.31 37.99
CA VAL A 15 -9.72 -21.40 37.10
C VAL A 15 -10.15 -21.41 35.63
N ASN A 16 -11.16 -22.19 35.27
CA ASN A 16 -11.71 -22.21 33.91
C ASN A 16 -12.24 -20.83 33.49
N GLN A 17 -12.95 -20.13 34.40
CA GLN A 17 -13.46 -18.79 34.13
C GLN A 17 -12.34 -17.76 33.96
N ALA A 18 -11.28 -17.84 34.78
CA ALA A 18 -10.10 -16.98 34.62
C ALA A 18 -9.40 -17.22 33.27
N GLN A 19 -9.26 -18.48 32.84
CA GLN A 19 -8.67 -18.83 31.55
C GLN A 19 -9.53 -18.33 30.38
N GLN A 20 -10.86 -18.48 30.44
CA GLN A 20 -11.77 -17.96 29.42
C GLN A 20 -11.68 -16.44 29.31
N ASN A 21 -11.61 -15.73 30.44
CA ASN A 21 -11.47 -14.27 30.45
C ASN A 21 -10.14 -13.84 29.82
N GLN A 22 -9.04 -14.55 30.10
CA GLN A 22 -7.74 -14.26 29.48
C GLN A 22 -7.77 -14.48 27.96
N GLN A 23 -8.35 -15.59 27.48
CA GLN A 23 -8.49 -15.86 26.05
C GLN A 23 -9.36 -14.80 25.35
N ALA A 24 -10.46 -14.38 25.98
CA ALA A 24 -11.32 -13.32 25.45
C ALA A 24 -10.56 -11.99 25.30
N GLN A 25 -9.75 -11.62 26.31
CA GLN A 25 -8.91 -10.43 26.25
C GLN A 25 -7.85 -10.51 25.14
N GLN A 26 -7.17 -11.65 25.00
CA GLN A 26 -6.19 -11.86 23.93
C GLN A 26 -6.83 -11.76 22.54
N ASN A 27 -8.02 -12.35 22.37
CA ASN A 27 -8.77 -12.27 21.13
C ASN A 27 -9.19 -10.84 20.79
N GLN A 28 -9.62 -10.06 21.79
CA GLN A 28 -9.95 -8.65 21.60
C GLN A 28 -8.73 -7.83 21.15
N GLN A 29 -7.60 -8.00 21.82
CA GLN A 29 -6.34 -7.33 21.45
C GLN A 29 -5.91 -7.68 20.02
N LYS A 30 -6.04 -8.96 19.64
CA LYS A 30 -5.75 -9.41 18.28
C LYS A 30 -6.66 -8.75 17.24
N GLN A 31 -7.97 -8.69 17.51
CA GLN A 31 -8.93 -8.04 16.60
C GLN A 31 -8.66 -6.54 16.45
N ASP A 32 -8.26 -5.88 17.53
CA ASP A 32 -7.91 -4.46 17.51
C ASP A 32 -6.63 -4.22 16.70
N LEU A 33 -5.63 -5.09 16.83
CA LEU A 33 -4.42 -5.06 16.01
C LEU A 33 -4.74 -5.27 14.52
N ILE A 34 -5.56 -6.27 14.19
CA ILE A 34 -5.99 -6.53 12.80
C ILE A 34 -6.66 -5.29 12.21
N ARG A 35 -7.60 -4.68 12.95
CA ARG A 35 -8.35 -3.51 12.48
C ARG A 35 -7.42 -2.31 12.27
N ARG A 36 -6.53 -2.04 13.23
CA ARG A 36 -5.59 -0.93 13.15
C ARG A 36 -4.68 -1.06 11.94
N ASN A 37 -3.96 -2.18 11.84
CA ASN A 37 -3.02 -2.42 10.74
C ASN A 37 -3.73 -2.40 9.39
N TYR A 38 -4.94 -2.99 9.29
CA TYR A 38 -5.71 -2.96 8.06
C TYR A 38 -6.01 -1.53 7.62
N ASN A 39 -6.50 -0.69 8.54
CA ASN A 39 -6.87 0.68 8.21
C ASN A 39 -5.66 1.52 7.80
N GLU A 40 -4.54 1.37 8.50
CA GLU A 40 -3.28 2.05 8.17
C GLU A 40 -2.80 1.68 6.77
N ILE A 41 -2.60 0.38 6.50
CA ILE A 41 -2.17 -0.12 5.19
C ILE A 41 -3.17 0.27 4.12
N TYR A 42 -4.46 0.05 4.33
CA TYR A 42 -5.49 0.38 3.34
C TYR A 42 -5.49 1.87 3.00
N SER A 43 -5.34 2.75 3.98
CA SER A 43 -5.31 4.20 3.74
C SER A 43 -4.09 4.62 2.92
N HIS A 44 -2.93 4.02 3.21
CA HIS A 44 -1.69 4.21 2.46
C HIS A 44 -1.86 3.74 1.01
N GLU A 45 -2.31 2.52 0.80
CA GLU A 45 -2.55 1.96 -0.54
C GLU A 45 -3.65 2.70 -1.31
N MET A 46 -4.69 3.16 -0.62
CA MET A 46 -5.75 3.95 -1.23
C MET A 46 -5.22 5.29 -1.77
N ALA A 47 -4.26 5.92 -1.10
CA ALA A 47 -3.64 7.15 -1.58
C ALA A 47 -2.90 6.93 -2.91
N HIS A 48 -2.10 5.86 -3.00
CA HIS A 48 -1.46 5.46 -4.26
C HIS A 48 -2.49 5.23 -5.37
N LYS A 49 -3.53 4.45 -5.07
CA LYS A 49 -4.57 4.10 -6.05
C LYS A 49 -5.33 5.33 -6.56
N ALA A 50 -5.72 6.22 -5.66
CA ALA A 50 -6.47 7.42 -6.01
C ALA A 50 -5.66 8.35 -6.91
N ALA A 51 -4.37 8.56 -6.59
CA ALA A 51 -3.50 9.44 -7.36
C ALA A 51 -3.02 8.81 -8.69
N GLY A 52 -2.86 7.49 -8.74
CA GLY A 52 -2.45 6.79 -9.97
C GLY A 52 -3.56 6.57 -10.98
N GLY A 53 -4.83 6.63 -10.56
CA GLY A 53 -5.98 6.58 -11.45
C GLY A 53 -5.91 5.39 -12.43
N PRO A 54 -5.98 5.61 -13.76
CA PRO A 54 -5.90 4.53 -14.76
C PRO A 54 -4.56 3.76 -14.78
N LEU A 55 -3.48 4.32 -14.24
CA LEU A 55 -2.17 3.66 -14.15
C LEU A 55 -2.03 2.83 -12.87
N ALA A 56 -2.93 2.98 -11.91
CA ALA A 56 -2.94 2.20 -10.67
C ALA A 56 -3.78 0.92 -10.80
N GLY A 57 -3.29 -0.16 -10.22
CA GLY A 57 -3.96 -1.44 -10.14
C GLY A 57 -4.91 -1.59 -8.94
N ASN A 58 -5.05 -2.83 -8.49
CA ASN A 58 -5.82 -3.15 -7.30
C ASN A 58 -4.96 -3.03 -6.04
N ILE A 59 -5.62 -2.70 -4.92
CA ILE A 59 -5.01 -2.75 -3.59
C ILE A 59 -4.87 -4.21 -3.20
N VAL A 60 -3.67 -4.62 -2.83
CA VAL A 60 -3.38 -5.93 -2.27
C VAL A 60 -2.90 -5.73 -0.84
N ILE A 61 -3.45 -6.50 0.10
CA ILE A 61 -3.05 -6.47 1.52
C ILE A 61 -2.62 -7.87 1.91
N GLU A 62 -1.38 -7.97 2.37
CA GLU A 62 -0.76 -9.22 2.81
C GLU A 62 -0.99 -9.43 4.30
N ARG A 63 -1.26 -10.67 4.67
CA ARG A 63 -1.55 -11.09 6.04
C ARG A 63 -0.62 -12.22 6.42
N ASN A 64 -0.21 -12.26 7.69
CA ASN A 64 0.53 -13.39 8.23
C ASN A 64 -0.39 -14.59 8.54
N ASP A 65 0.17 -15.70 9.03
CA ASP A 65 -0.56 -16.92 9.39
C ASP A 65 -1.65 -16.69 10.46
N GLU A 66 -1.53 -15.62 11.23
CA GLU A 66 -2.50 -15.22 12.23
C GLU A 66 -3.65 -14.35 11.68
N GLY A 67 -3.60 -13.95 10.41
CA GLY A 67 -4.57 -13.09 9.73
C GLY A 67 -4.34 -11.58 9.93
N ILE A 68 -3.24 -11.21 10.61
CA ILE A 68 -2.86 -9.82 10.86
C ILE A 68 -2.28 -9.22 9.58
N PRO A 69 -2.80 -8.06 9.11
CA PRO A 69 -2.20 -7.31 8.01
C PRO A 69 -0.79 -6.86 8.36
N VAL A 70 0.15 -7.12 7.47
CA VAL A 70 1.58 -6.84 7.67
C VAL A 70 2.21 -6.01 6.56
N SER A 71 1.60 -6.02 5.37
CA SER A 71 2.07 -5.26 4.20
C SER A 71 0.92 -4.98 3.24
N GLY A 72 1.10 -4.00 2.36
CA GLY A 72 0.20 -3.71 1.24
C GLY A 72 0.98 -3.22 0.03
N HIS A 73 0.33 -3.25 -1.12
CA HIS A 73 0.85 -2.58 -2.32
C HIS A 73 -0.26 -2.26 -3.33
N VAL A 74 -0.01 -1.24 -4.14
CA VAL A 74 -0.71 -0.95 -5.39
C VAL A 74 0.29 -0.98 -6.54
N ALA A 75 0.04 -1.86 -7.51
CA ALA A 75 0.85 -1.87 -8.72
C ALA A 75 0.62 -0.57 -9.52
N ILE A 76 1.67 0.21 -9.75
CA ILE A 76 1.63 1.41 -10.60
C ILE A 76 2.33 1.08 -11.92
N LYS A 77 1.59 1.21 -13.03
CA LYS A 77 2.12 0.96 -14.37
C LYS A 77 3.14 2.03 -14.74
N MET A 78 4.40 1.61 -14.92
CA MET A 78 5.46 2.50 -15.37
C MET A 78 5.23 2.93 -16.83
N PRO A 79 5.43 4.20 -17.19
CA PRO A 79 5.36 4.67 -18.57
C PRO A 79 6.40 3.98 -19.46
N SER A 80 6.05 3.83 -20.73
CA SER A 80 6.99 3.48 -21.81
C SER A 80 7.17 4.69 -22.72
N ILE A 81 8.37 4.88 -23.23
CA ILE A 81 8.65 5.95 -24.20
C ILE A 81 8.29 5.46 -25.59
N ASP A 82 7.34 6.14 -26.21
CA ASP A 82 7.02 6.01 -27.62
C ASP A 82 7.73 7.15 -28.39
N PRO A 83 8.65 6.85 -29.32
CA PRO A 83 9.34 7.88 -30.12
C PRO A 83 8.38 8.78 -30.93
N GLU A 84 7.21 8.28 -31.31
CA GLU A 84 6.22 9.06 -32.07
C GLU A 84 5.36 9.95 -31.17
N ASN A 85 5.26 9.62 -29.88
CA ASN A 85 4.50 10.38 -28.89
C ASN A 85 5.20 10.45 -27.52
N PRO A 86 6.37 11.11 -27.43
CA PRO A 86 7.10 11.25 -26.16
C PRO A 86 6.34 12.10 -25.12
N GLN A 87 5.39 12.94 -25.55
CA GLN A 87 4.56 13.73 -24.63
C GLN A 87 3.71 12.81 -23.73
N LYS A 88 3.16 11.74 -24.28
CA LYS A 88 2.39 10.76 -23.48
C LYS A 88 3.24 10.15 -22.35
N ALA A 89 4.51 9.84 -22.62
CA ALA A 89 5.41 9.29 -21.62
C ALA A 89 5.71 10.29 -20.48
N ILE A 90 5.77 11.59 -20.79
CA ILE A 90 5.93 12.66 -19.79
C ILE A 90 4.69 12.75 -18.91
N ASP A 91 3.51 12.72 -19.51
CA ASP A 91 2.24 12.85 -18.80
C ASP A 91 2.01 11.64 -17.88
N ASP A 92 2.19 10.42 -18.41
CA ASP A 92 2.11 9.20 -17.63
C ASP A 92 3.17 9.19 -16.51
N ALA A 93 4.40 9.64 -16.77
CA ALA A 93 5.43 9.73 -15.74
C ALA A 93 5.07 10.71 -14.62
N ASN A 94 4.41 11.84 -14.92
CA ASN A 94 3.93 12.76 -13.89
C ASN A 94 2.88 12.09 -13.00
N ILE A 95 1.95 11.34 -13.59
CA ILE A 95 0.94 10.57 -12.84
C ILE A 95 1.62 9.54 -11.94
N VAL A 96 2.60 8.79 -12.45
CA VAL A 96 3.34 7.79 -11.64
C VAL A 96 4.10 8.44 -10.48
N ILE A 97 4.76 9.59 -10.70
CA ILE A 97 5.45 10.32 -9.64
C ILE A 97 4.47 10.78 -8.56
N MET A 98 3.33 11.34 -8.96
CA MET A 98 2.28 11.76 -8.03
C MET A 98 1.72 10.57 -7.25
N ALA A 99 1.43 9.46 -7.93
CA ALA A 99 0.89 8.26 -7.33
C ALA A 99 1.83 7.66 -6.30
N ALA A 100 3.11 7.51 -6.66
CA ALA A 100 4.12 6.98 -5.74
C ALA A 100 4.29 7.88 -4.51
N LEU A 101 4.24 9.20 -4.66
CA LEU A 101 4.44 10.13 -3.55
C LEU A 101 3.13 10.56 -2.86
N ALA A 102 2.00 9.91 -3.15
CA ALA A 102 0.69 10.30 -2.67
C ALA A 102 0.44 10.05 -1.16
N PRO A 103 0.90 8.94 -0.55
CA PRO A 103 0.74 8.74 0.88
C PRO A 103 1.44 9.83 1.69
N SER A 104 0.97 10.08 2.91
CA SER A 104 1.63 11.02 3.84
C SER A 104 3.01 10.54 4.30
N ASP A 105 3.25 9.24 4.23
CA ASP A 105 4.44 8.54 4.70
C ASP A 105 5.01 7.59 3.63
N PRO A 106 5.43 8.08 2.44
CA PRO A 106 5.90 7.20 1.36
C PRO A 106 7.05 6.30 1.82
N SER A 107 7.01 5.04 1.39
CA SER A 107 8.06 4.06 1.67
C SER A 107 9.28 4.24 0.75
N ASP A 108 10.38 3.57 1.10
CA ASP A 108 11.58 3.52 0.23
C ASP A 108 11.29 2.96 -1.17
N GLN A 109 10.31 2.05 -1.29
CA GLN A 109 9.91 1.50 -2.58
C GLN A 109 9.20 2.55 -3.43
N ASP A 110 8.38 3.39 -2.82
CA ASP A 110 7.66 4.45 -3.51
C ASP A 110 8.61 5.52 -4.05
N TYR A 111 9.61 5.89 -3.25
CA TYR A 111 10.66 6.79 -3.72
C TYR A 111 11.42 6.21 -4.92
N LYS A 112 11.67 4.89 -4.97
CA LYS A 112 12.30 4.24 -6.12
C LYS A 112 11.41 4.29 -7.36
N VAL A 113 10.10 4.02 -7.21
CA VAL A 113 9.13 4.14 -8.32
C VAL A 113 9.09 5.57 -8.86
N ALA A 114 9.04 6.58 -7.97
CA ALA A 114 9.07 7.98 -8.36
C ALA A 114 10.39 8.36 -9.07
N ALA A 115 11.53 7.87 -8.60
CA ALA A 115 12.83 8.12 -9.22
C ALA A 115 12.94 7.50 -10.63
N GLN A 116 12.42 6.29 -10.82
CA GLN A 116 12.34 5.65 -12.14
C GLN A 116 11.48 6.45 -13.11
N ALA A 117 10.29 6.88 -12.68
CA ALA A 117 9.41 7.72 -13.50
C ALA A 117 10.05 9.09 -13.85
N ARG A 118 10.80 9.71 -12.93
CA ARG A 118 11.58 10.94 -13.20
C ARG A 118 12.63 10.72 -14.30
N THR A 119 13.29 9.57 -14.28
CA THR A 119 14.27 9.21 -15.33
C THR A 119 13.60 9.12 -16.70
N ILE A 120 12.46 8.43 -16.78
CA ILE A 120 11.70 8.29 -18.03
C ILE A 120 11.19 9.64 -18.53
N LYS A 121 10.66 10.47 -17.61
CA LYS A 121 10.25 11.84 -17.92
C LYS A 121 11.39 12.65 -18.54
N SER A 122 12.58 12.60 -17.95
CA SER A 122 13.75 13.33 -18.45
C SER A 122 14.16 12.86 -19.85
N GLN A 123 14.16 11.54 -20.09
CA GLN A 123 14.47 10.98 -21.41
C GLN A 123 13.45 11.42 -22.47
N ALA A 124 12.16 11.35 -22.16
CA ALA A 124 11.09 11.76 -23.07
C ALA A 124 11.13 13.28 -23.37
N GLN A 125 11.45 14.11 -22.37
CA GLN A 125 11.69 15.55 -22.56
C GLN A 125 12.86 15.81 -23.51
N GLY A 126 13.95 15.04 -23.40
CA GLY A 126 15.07 15.10 -24.34
C GLY A 126 14.66 14.83 -25.78
N MET A 127 13.77 13.86 -26.01
CA MET A 127 13.26 13.53 -27.34
C MET A 127 12.41 14.66 -27.94
N LEU A 128 11.55 15.31 -27.15
CA LEU A 128 10.77 16.47 -27.63
C LEU A 128 11.64 17.63 -28.07
N HIS A 129 12.72 17.93 -27.33
CA HIS A 129 13.64 19.00 -27.70
C HIS A 129 14.49 18.63 -28.93
N GLY A 130 14.93 17.37 -29.02
CA GLY A 130 15.66 16.87 -30.18
C GLY A 130 14.84 16.84 -31.47
N ASP A 131 13.56 16.45 -31.40
CA ASP A 131 12.65 16.43 -32.55
C ASP A 131 12.29 17.86 -33.02
N LYS A 132 12.03 18.78 -32.08
CA LYS A 132 11.83 20.20 -32.41
C LYS A 132 13.07 20.82 -33.07
N GLY A 133 14.27 20.51 -32.56
CA GLY A 133 15.54 20.98 -33.15
C GLY A 133 15.76 20.45 -34.57
N LYS A 134 15.41 19.18 -34.83
CA LYS A 134 15.45 18.61 -36.19
C LYS A 134 14.42 19.25 -37.11
N LYS A 135 13.15 19.35 -36.71
CA LYS A 135 12.08 19.96 -37.53
C LYS A 135 12.38 21.41 -37.92
N LEU A 136 12.99 22.21 -37.05
CA LEU A 136 13.39 23.58 -37.37
C LEU A 136 14.48 23.65 -38.45
N ASN A 137 15.41 22.68 -38.49
CA ASN A 137 16.47 22.64 -39.50
C ASN A 137 16.03 22.14 -40.88
N ILE A 138 14.90 21.42 -41.00
CA ILE A 138 14.38 20.92 -42.29
C ILE A 138 13.46 21.93 -42.97
N MET A 139 13.08 23.00 -42.28
CA MET A 139 12.23 24.08 -42.80
C MET A 139 13.02 25.35 -43.17
N ALA A 140 14.36 25.29 -43.17
CA ALA A 140 15.27 26.38 -43.51
C ALA A 140 15.91 26.17 -44.89
#